data_AF-W1WKA6-F1
#
_entry.id   AF-W1WKA6-F1
#
_cell.length_a   1.000
_cell.length_b   1.000
_cell.length_c   1.000
_cell.angle_alpha   90.00
_cell.angle_beta   90.00
_cell.angle_gamma   90.00
#
_symmetry.space_group_name_H-M   'P 1'
#
loop_
_entity.id
_entity.type
_entity.pdbx_description
1 polymer ?
#
loop_
_entity_poly.entity_id
_entity_poly.type
_entity_poly.pdbx_seq_one_letter_code
_entity_poly.pdbx_strand_id
1 'polypeptide(L)'
;YRAEMPGPLKDNKMRPRIAETAKTLWLIYVLLTVACALALWFAGMDAFDAIGHSFATIAIGGFSTHDASIGYFDSPTINTIIAIFLLISGCNYGLHFSLLSGRSLKVYWRDPEFRMFIGVQFTLVIICTLVLWFHNVYSSALMTINQAFFQVVSMATTAGFTTDSIARWPLFLPVLLLCSAF
;
A
#
# COMPACT_ATOMS: atom_id res chain seq x y z
N TYR A 1 8.32 18.89 14.96
CA TYR A 1 8.18 20.36 15.13
C TYR A 1 7.58 20.80 16.48
N ARG A 2 7.04 19.90 17.33
CA ARG A 2 6.46 20.27 18.65
C ARG A 2 7.32 19.86 19.85
N ALA A 3 8.63 19.71 19.65
CA ALA A 3 9.58 19.21 20.65
C ALA A 3 10.26 20.31 21.48
N GLU A 4 9.94 21.59 21.24
CA GLU A 4 10.71 22.72 21.79
C GLU A 4 9.95 23.57 22.81
N MET A 5 8.73 23.22 23.23
CA MET A 5 8.05 23.99 24.30
C MET A 5 8.66 23.64 25.67
N PRO A 6 9.28 24.60 26.38
CA PRO A 6 9.78 24.35 27.73
C PRO A 6 8.62 24.53 28.71
N GLY A 7 8.09 23.40 29.19
CA GLY A 7 7.15 23.33 30.31
C GLY A 7 7.70 22.45 31.43
N PRO A 8 7.13 22.49 32.66
CA PRO A 8 7.67 21.84 33.84
C PRO A 8 7.64 20.30 33.79
N LEU A 9 7.17 19.70 32.69
CA LEU A 9 7.14 18.25 32.44
C LEU A 9 8.52 17.71 31.99
N LYS A 10 9.62 18.31 32.48
CA LYS A 10 10.99 17.94 32.10
C LYS A 10 11.46 16.62 32.73
N ASP A 11 10.63 15.97 33.54
CA ASP A 11 10.88 14.65 34.11
C ASP A 11 9.85 13.63 33.65
N ASN A 12 10.00 13.21 32.39
CA ASN A 12 9.69 11.84 32.01
C ASN A 12 10.63 11.42 30.88
N LYS A 13 11.91 11.21 31.23
CA LYS A 13 12.79 10.35 30.42
C LYS A 13 12.24 8.92 30.48
N MET A 14 11.16 8.67 29.75
CA MET A 14 10.63 7.34 29.52
C MET A 14 11.54 6.62 28.52
N ARG A 15 12.58 5.94 29.02
CA ARG A 15 13.33 4.94 28.25
C ARG A 15 13.47 3.69 29.11
N PRO A 16 12.49 2.78 28.97
CA PRO A 16 12.78 1.44 28.43
C PRO A 16 11.74 0.94 27.39
N ARG A 17 10.85 1.80 26.87
CA ARG A 17 9.78 1.37 25.92
C ARG A 17 10.19 1.28 24.45
N ILE A 18 11.31 1.88 24.03
CA ILE A 18 11.70 1.89 22.61
C ILE A 18 11.98 0.47 22.10
N ALA A 19 12.65 -0.36 22.91
CA ALA A 19 12.96 -1.74 22.54
C ALA A 19 11.70 -2.61 22.43
N GLU A 20 10.74 -2.47 23.35
CA GLU A 20 9.48 -3.21 23.31
C GLU A 20 8.58 -2.78 22.14
N THR A 21 8.50 -1.48 21.88
CA THR A 21 7.78 -0.96 20.71
C THR A 21 8.43 -1.43 19.41
N ALA A 22 9.76 -1.36 19.30
CA ALA A 22 10.50 -1.83 18.13
C ALA A 22 10.29 -3.33 17.88
N LYS A 23 10.33 -4.16 18.94
CA LYS A 23 10.07 -5.60 18.84
C LYS A 23 8.67 -5.88 18.31
N THR A 24 7.67 -5.13 18.75
CA THR A 24 6.29 -5.36 18.29
C THR A 24 6.06 -4.88 16.87
N LEU A 25 6.64 -3.73 16.49
CA LEU A 25 6.61 -3.25 15.10
C LEU A 25 7.30 -4.23 14.14
N TRP A 26 8.45 -4.77 14.56
CA TRP A 26 9.15 -5.81 13.81
C TRP A 26 8.28 -7.06 13.65
N LEU A 27 7.59 -7.49 14.71
CA LEU A 27 6.68 -8.64 14.63
C LEU A 27 5.53 -8.41 13.64
N ILE A 28 4.92 -7.21 13.63
CA ILE A 28 3.89 -6.84 12.64
C ILE A 28 4.47 -6.92 11.22
N TYR A 29 5.65 -6.34 11.02
CA TYR A 29 6.33 -6.32 9.72
C TYR A 29 6.60 -7.73 9.20
N VAL A 30 7.15 -8.61 10.03
CA VAL A 30 7.41 -10.02 9.68
C VAL A 30 6.11 -10.76 9.38
N LEU A 31 5.07 -10.60 10.21
CA LEU A 31 3.78 -11.25 9.97
C LEU A 31 3.15 -10.83 8.64
N LEU A 32 3.13 -9.52 8.35
CA LEU A 32 2.61 -9.00 7.09
C LEU A 32 3.43 -9.49 5.90
N THR A 33 4.76 -9.53 6.02
CA THR A 33 5.65 -9.99 4.96
C THR A 33 5.43 -11.47 4.66
N VAL A 34 5.39 -12.32 5.68
CA VAL A 34 5.13 -13.76 5.51
C VAL A 34 3.74 -14.00 4.94
N ALA A 35 2.71 -13.28 5.43
CA ALA A 35 1.35 -13.39 4.89
C ALA A 35 1.29 -12.97 3.42
N CYS A 36 1.99 -11.90 3.03
CA CYS A 36 2.09 -11.44 1.66
C CYS A 36 2.81 -12.46 0.77
N ALA A 37 3.97 -12.96 1.20
CA ALA A 37 4.73 -13.98 0.47
C ALA A 37 3.89 -15.25 0.21
N LEU A 38 3.19 -15.75 1.24
CA LEU A 38 2.33 -16.93 1.09
C LEU A 38 1.15 -16.66 0.15
N ALA A 39 0.51 -15.49 0.25
CA ALA A 39 -0.58 -15.12 -0.64
C ALA A 39 -0.13 -15.05 -2.11
N LEU A 40 1.04 -14.47 -2.37
CA LEU A 40 1.62 -14.38 -3.72
C LEU A 40 2.04 -15.74 -4.25
N TRP A 41 2.61 -16.60 -3.40
CA TRP A 41 2.96 -17.96 -3.76
C TRP A 41 1.72 -18.80 -4.12
N PHE A 42 0.65 -18.72 -3.31
CA PHE A 42 -0.63 -19.37 -3.63
C PHE A 42 -1.30 -18.80 -4.88
N ALA A 43 -1.04 -17.54 -5.23
CA ALA A 43 -1.51 -16.93 -6.47
C ALA A 43 -0.71 -17.39 -7.71
N GLY A 44 0.35 -18.19 -7.54
CA GLY A 44 1.10 -18.82 -8.61
C GLY A 44 2.49 -18.24 -8.89
N MET A 45 2.99 -17.31 -8.07
CA MET A 45 4.39 -16.86 -8.16
C MET A 45 5.35 -17.98 -7.73
N ASP A 46 6.55 -18.04 -8.33
CA ASP A 46 7.63 -18.85 -7.79
C ASP A 46 8.05 -18.36 -6.40
N ALA A 47 8.62 -19.24 -5.57
CA ALA A 47 8.97 -18.93 -4.19
C ALA A 47 9.92 -17.72 -4.08
N PHE A 48 10.90 -17.61 -4.97
CA PHE A 48 11.85 -16.49 -4.97
C PHE A 48 11.14 -15.16 -5.28
N ASP A 49 10.31 -15.15 -6.32
CA ASP A 49 9.53 -13.99 -6.73
C ASP A 49 8.52 -13.57 -5.65
N ALA A 50 7.83 -14.54 -5.05
CA ALA A 50 6.85 -14.28 -3.99
C ALA A 50 7.51 -13.62 -2.76
N ILE A 51 8.67 -14.11 -2.33
CA ILE A 51 9.41 -13.53 -1.21
C ILE A 51 9.97 -12.15 -1.59
N GLY A 52 10.60 -12.01 -2.75
CA GLY A 52 11.16 -10.74 -3.21
C GLY A 52 10.10 -9.63 -3.30
N HIS A 53 8.96 -9.93 -3.93
CA HIS A 53 7.85 -8.98 -4.04
C HIS A 53 7.17 -8.71 -2.70
N SER A 54 7.14 -9.67 -1.76
CA SER A 54 6.61 -9.42 -0.42
C SER A 54 7.44 -8.38 0.33
N PHE A 55 8.78 -8.46 0.25
CA PHE A 55 9.66 -7.46 0.86
C PHE A 55 9.45 -6.08 0.24
N ALA A 56 9.40 -6.01 -1.09
CA ALA A 56 9.17 -4.75 -1.80
C ALA A 56 7.78 -4.15 -1.53
N THR A 57 6.76 -5.00 -1.33
CA THR A 57 5.38 -4.55 -1.05
C THR A 57 5.26 -3.99 0.37
N ILE A 58 5.69 -4.74 1.40
CA ILE A 58 5.51 -4.31 2.80
C ILE A 58 6.44 -3.14 3.15
N ALA A 59 7.60 -3.03 2.49
CA ALA A 59 8.49 -1.87 2.63
C ALA A 59 8.06 -0.65 1.81
N ILE A 60 7.03 -0.77 0.95
CA ILE A 60 6.61 0.29 0.02
C ILE A 60 7.80 0.72 -0.88
N GLY A 61 8.49 -0.25 -1.46
CA GLY A 61 9.73 -0.04 -2.21
C GLY A 61 9.61 -0.13 -3.73
N GLY A 62 8.61 -0.84 -4.26
CA GLY A 62 8.36 -0.94 -5.71
C GLY A 62 9.36 -1.77 -6.51
N PHE A 63 10.39 -2.32 -5.87
CA PHE A 63 11.37 -3.17 -6.55
C PHE A 63 10.75 -4.49 -7.01
N SER A 64 11.20 -4.98 -8.16
CA SER A 64 10.78 -6.26 -8.72
C SER A 64 11.99 -7.07 -9.16
N THR A 65 11.82 -8.39 -9.19
CA THR A 65 12.78 -9.33 -9.77
C THR A 65 12.76 -9.33 -11.30
N HIS A 66 11.76 -8.66 -11.90
CA HIS A 66 11.56 -8.58 -13.35
C HIS A 66 11.51 -7.12 -13.81
N ASP A 67 12.03 -6.85 -15.01
CA ASP A 67 12.06 -5.51 -15.59
C ASP A 67 10.66 -4.91 -15.81
N ALA A 68 9.68 -5.77 -16.12
CA ALA A 68 8.28 -5.38 -16.31
C ALA A 68 7.52 -5.21 -14.99
N SER A 69 8.20 -5.27 -13.83
CA SER A 69 7.56 -5.19 -12.51
C SER A 69 6.46 -6.27 -12.40
N ILE A 70 5.33 -5.98 -11.76
CA ILE A 70 4.18 -6.88 -11.61
C ILE A 70 3.54 -7.23 -12.97
N GLY A 71 3.78 -6.42 -14.01
CA GLY A 71 3.33 -6.69 -15.37
C GLY A 71 3.84 -8.02 -15.94
N TYR A 72 4.96 -8.54 -15.43
CA TYR A 72 5.49 -9.86 -15.81
C TYR A 72 4.49 -11.00 -15.56
N PHE A 73 3.71 -10.92 -14.48
CA PHE A 73 2.85 -12.02 -14.05
C PHE A 73 1.48 -12.03 -14.74
N ASP A 74 1.09 -10.93 -15.39
CA ASP A 74 -0.19 -10.74 -16.11
C ASP A 74 -1.42 -11.34 -15.39
N SER A 75 -1.47 -11.17 -14.07
CA SER A 75 -2.46 -11.82 -13.21
C SER A 75 -3.24 -10.78 -12.39
N PRO A 76 -4.54 -10.59 -12.69
CA PRO A 76 -5.40 -9.68 -11.92
C PRO A 76 -5.44 -10.02 -10.42
N THR A 77 -5.29 -11.30 -10.08
CA THR A 77 -5.24 -11.80 -8.70
C THR A 77 -4.00 -11.28 -7.97
N ILE A 78 -2.83 -11.39 -8.59
CA ILE A 78 -1.57 -10.89 -8.03
C ILE A 78 -1.64 -9.37 -7.82
N ASN A 79 -2.13 -8.63 -8.82
CA ASN A 79 -2.34 -7.18 -8.72
C ASN A 79 -3.19 -6.83 -7.49
N THR A 80 -4.30 -7.54 -7.31
CA THR A 80 -5.24 -7.30 -6.21
C THR A 80 -4.59 -7.61 -4.85
N ILE A 81 -3.83 -8.71 -4.74
CA ILE A 81 -3.11 -9.06 -3.51
C ILE A 81 -2.13 -7.96 -3.14
N ILE A 82 -1.27 -7.55 -4.08
CA ILE A 82 -0.25 -6.51 -3.83
C ILE A 82 -0.92 -5.20 -3.43
N ALA A 83 -1.95 -4.75 -4.15
CA ALA A 83 -2.66 -3.52 -3.83
C ALA A 83 -3.30 -3.56 -2.43
N ILE A 84 -3.90 -4.68 -2.02
CA ILE A 84 -4.44 -4.83 -0.66
C ILE A 84 -3.32 -4.73 0.38
N PHE A 85 -2.19 -5.42 0.17
CA PHE A 85 -1.06 -5.35 1.10
C PHE A 85 -0.39 -3.97 1.13
N LEU A 86 -0.40 -3.22 0.03
CA LEU A 86 0.03 -1.81 0.01
C LEU A 86 -0.91 -0.92 0.82
N LEU A 87 -2.23 -1.09 0.70
CA LEU A 87 -3.19 -0.34 1.52
C LEU A 87 -2.99 -0.65 3.01
N ILE A 88 -2.77 -1.92 3.36
CA ILE A 88 -2.48 -2.32 4.75
C ILE A 88 -1.16 -1.70 5.22
N SER A 89 -0.11 -1.77 4.41
CA SER A 89 1.23 -1.29 4.78
C SER A 89 1.34 0.24 4.80
N GLY A 90 0.58 0.93 3.97
CA GLY A 90 0.49 2.40 3.94
C GLY A 90 -0.27 2.99 5.13
N CYS A 91 -1.02 2.17 5.87
CA CYS A 91 -1.69 2.61 7.09
C CYS A 91 -0.70 2.78 8.25
N ASN A 92 -1.03 3.68 9.18
CA ASN A 92 -0.25 3.91 10.39
C ASN A 92 -0.07 2.61 11.20
N TYR A 93 1.19 2.17 11.38
CA TYR A 93 1.52 0.94 12.11
C TYR A 93 1.08 0.96 13.59
N GLY A 94 0.84 2.14 14.18
CA GLY A 94 0.23 2.27 15.50
C GLY A 94 -1.20 1.72 15.58
N LEU A 95 -1.94 1.73 14.46
CA LEU A 95 -3.27 1.12 14.36
C LEU A 95 -3.19 -0.41 14.31
N HIS A 96 -2.24 -0.95 13.54
CA HIS A 96 -1.92 -2.39 13.52
C HIS A 96 -1.54 -2.90 14.91
N PHE A 97 -0.68 -2.16 15.61
CA PHE A 97 -0.31 -2.45 17.01
C PHE A 97 -1.52 -2.43 17.95
N SER A 98 -2.39 -1.42 17.81
CA SER A 98 -3.60 -1.30 18.62
C SER A 98 -4.54 -2.49 18.42
N LEU A 99 -4.67 -3.00 17.20
CA LEU A 99 -5.46 -4.19 16.88
C LEU A 99 -4.88 -5.45 17.55
N LEU A 100 -3.55 -5.67 17.43
CA LEU A 100 -2.88 -6.80 18.06
C LEU A 100 -2.91 -6.77 19.59
N SER A 101 -3.05 -5.58 20.18
CA SER A 101 -3.21 -5.41 21.63
C SER A 101 -4.63 -5.76 22.14
N GLY A 102 -5.48 -6.32 21.29
CA GLY A 102 -6.84 -6.77 21.65
C GLY A 102 -7.94 -5.72 21.49
N ARG A 103 -7.66 -4.57 20.86
CA ARG A 103 -8.71 -3.58 20.55
C ARG A 103 -9.50 -4.02 19.33
N SER A 104 -10.77 -3.63 19.26
CA SER A 104 -11.64 -3.93 18.11
C SER A 104 -11.18 -3.23 16.82
N LEU A 105 -11.52 -3.79 15.66
CA LEU A 105 -11.34 -3.18 14.32
C LEU A 105 -11.94 -1.77 14.18
N LYS A 106 -12.84 -1.35 15.07
CA LYS A 106 -13.39 0.01 15.12
C LYS A 106 -12.33 1.09 15.34
N VAL A 107 -11.13 0.74 15.82
CA VAL A 107 -10.03 1.71 16.01
C VAL A 107 -9.62 2.38 14.70
N TYR A 108 -9.60 1.64 13.58
CA TYR A 108 -9.30 2.21 12.26
C TYR A 108 -10.30 3.29 11.84
N TRP A 109 -11.60 3.01 11.96
CA TRP A 109 -12.64 3.95 11.55
C TRP A 109 -12.78 5.17 12.45
N ARG A 110 -12.26 5.12 13.68
CA ARG A 110 -12.21 6.28 14.57
C ARG A 110 -11.06 7.22 14.23
N ASP A 111 -10.03 6.70 13.60
CA ASP A 111 -8.87 7.46 13.20
C ASP A 111 -9.18 8.34 11.96
N PRO A 112 -9.00 9.67 12.04
CA PRO A 112 -9.26 10.55 10.91
C PRO A 112 -8.25 10.37 9.77
N GLU A 113 -7.01 9.98 10.06
CA GLU A 113 -5.96 9.76 9.05
C GLU A 113 -6.29 8.55 8.19
N PHE A 114 -6.64 7.41 8.80
CA PHE A 114 -7.09 6.20 8.08
C PHE A 114 -8.30 6.48 7.18
N ARG A 115 -9.31 7.21 7.69
CA ARG A 115 -10.50 7.55 6.90
C ARG A 115 -10.16 8.44 5.70
N MET A 116 -9.28 9.42 5.90
CA MET A 116 -8.83 10.30 4.82
C MET A 116 -8.03 9.50 3.79
N PHE A 117 -7.09 8.66 4.23
CA PHE A 117 -6.29 7.78 3.38
C PHE A 117 -7.15 6.90 2.48
N ILE A 118 -8.09 6.14 3.05
CA ILE A 118 -9.00 5.27 2.27
C ILE A 118 -9.93 6.09 1.38
N GLY A 119 -10.42 7.25 1.86
CA GLY A 119 -11.28 8.14 1.07
C GLY A 119 -10.58 8.70 -0.16
N VAL A 120 -9.33 9.16 -0.03
CA VAL A 120 -8.50 9.65 -1.14
C VAL A 120 -8.23 8.53 -2.13
N GLN A 121 -7.81 7.36 -1.65
CA GLN A 121 -7.53 6.21 -2.50
C GLN A 121 -8.77 5.80 -3.30
N PHE A 122 -9.92 5.65 -2.65
CA PHE A 122 -11.16 5.27 -3.30
C PHE A 122 -11.59 6.31 -4.35
N THR A 123 -11.45 7.60 -4.05
CA THR A 123 -11.78 8.68 -4.98
C THR A 123 -10.91 8.64 -6.23
N LEU A 124 -9.59 8.46 -6.05
CA LEU A 124 -8.64 8.35 -7.16
C LEU A 124 -8.92 7.12 -8.04
N VAL A 125 -9.25 5.97 -7.43
CA VAL A 125 -9.63 4.75 -8.17
C VAL A 125 -10.88 4.98 -9.02
N ILE A 126 -11.90 5.65 -8.47
CA ILE A 126 -13.12 5.98 -9.24
C ILE A 126 -12.78 6.89 -10.41
N ILE A 127 -12.05 7.98 -10.17
CA ILE A 127 -11.68 8.94 -11.23
C ILE A 127 -10.90 8.24 -12.34
N CYS A 128 -9.86 7.47 -11.99
CA CYS A 128 -9.05 6.76 -12.97
C CYS A 128 -9.88 5.72 -13.75
N THR A 129 -10.72 4.95 -13.06
CA THR A 129 -11.60 3.96 -13.70
C THR A 129 -12.55 4.61 -14.70
N LEU A 130 -13.20 5.72 -14.32
CA LEU A 130 -14.14 6.43 -15.19
C LEU A 130 -13.44 7.00 -16.42
N VAL A 131 -12.28 7.64 -16.25
CA VAL A 131 -11.51 8.20 -17.38
C VAL A 131 -11.05 7.09 -18.32
N LEU A 132 -10.52 5.98 -17.81
CA LEU A 132 -10.10 4.85 -18.64
C LEU A 132 -11.27 4.20 -19.38
N TRP A 133 -12.45 4.14 -18.73
CA TRP A 133 -13.68 3.66 -19.35
C TRP A 133 -14.11 4.55 -20.52
N PHE A 134 -14.18 5.87 -20.33
CA PHE A 134 -14.59 6.81 -21.38
C PHE A 134 -13.64 6.79 -22.58
N HIS A 135 -12.35 6.60 -22.35
CA HIS A 135 -11.34 6.51 -23.40
C HIS A 135 -11.21 5.11 -24.02
N ASN A 136 -12.00 4.11 -23.57
CA ASN A 136 -11.98 2.73 -24.06
C ASN A 136 -10.55 2.13 -24.13
N VAL A 137 -9.73 2.41 -23.11
CA VAL A 137 -8.32 1.98 -23.08
C VAL A 137 -8.19 0.45 -23.00
N TYR A 138 -9.09 -0.18 -22.24
CA TYR A 138 -9.16 -1.63 -22.10
C TYR A 138 -10.50 -2.16 -22.60
N SER A 139 -10.49 -3.38 -23.13
CA SER A 139 -11.67 -4.03 -23.74
C SER A 139 -12.68 -4.56 -22.71
N SER A 140 -12.24 -4.80 -21.47
CA SER A 140 -13.07 -5.38 -20.40
C SER A 140 -13.17 -4.46 -19.21
N ALA A 141 -14.40 -4.31 -18.70
CA ALA A 141 -14.72 -3.57 -17.48
C ALA A 141 -13.85 -3.98 -16.29
N LEU A 142 -13.71 -5.29 -16.10
CA LEU A 142 -12.98 -5.85 -14.98
C LEU A 142 -11.49 -5.57 -15.09
N MET A 143 -10.96 -5.57 -16.31
CA MET A 143 -9.56 -5.22 -16.59
C MET A 143 -9.31 -3.74 -16.32
N THR A 144 -10.22 -2.85 -16.75
CA THR A 144 -10.14 -1.41 -16.45
C THR A 144 -10.09 -1.16 -14.95
N ILE A 145 -10.98 -1.79 -14.17
CA ILE A 145 -11.02 -1.64 -12.72
C ILE A 145 -9.75 -2.19 -12.08
N ASN A 146 -9.29 -3.37 -12.50
CA ASN A 146 -8.09 -3.98 -11.93
C ASN A 146 -6.83 -3.11 -12.17
N GLN A 147 -6.65 -2.63 -13.39
CA GLN A 147 -5.52 -1.77 -13.76
C GLN A 147 -5.59 -0.41 -13.06
N ALA A 148 -6.78 0.21 -13.01
CA ALA A 148 -6.99 1.47 -12.28
C ALA A 148 -6.70 1.31 -10.79
N PHE A 149 -7.27 0.28 -10.16
CA PHE A 149 -7.11 -0.01 -8.74
C PHE A 149 -5.63 -0.21 -8.39
N PHE A 150 -4.93 -1.07 -9.15
CA PHE A 150 -3.54 -1.37 -8.89
C PHE A 150 -2.64 -0.14 -9.02
N GLN A 151 -2.73 0.58 -10.15
CA GLN A 151 -1.84 1.70 -10.44
C GLN A 151 -2.08 2.88 -9.51
N VAL A 152 -3.35 3.17 -9.16
CA VAL A 152 -3.69 4.21 -8.19
C VAL A 152 -3.10 3.88 -6.83
N VAL A 153 -3.37 2.67 -6.32
CA VAL A 153 -2.87 2.27 -4.99
C VAL A 153 -1.35 2.29 -4.98
N SER A 154 -0.71 1.74 -6.01
CA SER A 154 0.76 1.70 -6.13
C SER A 154 1.39 3.09 -6.11
N MET A 155 0.90 4.02 -6.92
CA MET A 155 1.47 5.37 -7.03
C MET A 155 1.13 6.25 -5.83
N ALA A 156 -0.12 6.25 -5.38
CA ALA A 156 -0.55 7.08 -4.25
C ALA A 156 -0.06 6.56 -2.90
N THR A 157 0.30 5.28 -2.78
CA THR A 157 1.07 4.77 -1.62
C THR A 157 2.57 4.91 -1.78
N THR A 158 3.06 5.57 -2.84
CA THR A 158 4.49 5.75 -3.16
C THR A 158 5.29 4.46 -3.35
N ALA A 159 4.62 3.33 -3.57
CA ALA A 159 5.27 2.06 -3.87
C ALA A 159 5.93 2.08 -5.26
N GLY A 160 5.20 2.54 -6.29
CA GLY A 160 5.78 2.70 -7.64
C GLY A 160 5.89 1.41 -8.47
N PHE A 161 5.21 0.33 -8.08
CA PHE A 161 5.00 -0.81 -8.96
C PHE A 161 4.18 -0.43 -10.20
N THR A 162 4.53 -1.03 -11.33
CA THR A 162 3.81 -0.89 -12.59
C THR A 162 3.37 -2.27 -13.10
N THR A 163 2.20 -2.33 -13.74
CA THR A 163 1.66 -3.51 -14.45
C THR A 163 1.59 -3.32 -15.96
N ASP A 164 1.28 -2.10 -16.37
CA ASP A 164 1.14 -1.70 -17.75
C ASP A 164 1.80 -0.33 -17.96
N SER A 165 2.11 -0.02 -19.20
CA SER A 165 2.64 1.29 -19.59
C SER A 165 1.56 2.36 -19.39
N ILE A 166 1.67 3.07 -18.27
CA ILE A 166 0.90 4.27 -17.93
C ILE A 166 1.02 5.33 -19.04
N ALA A 167 2.05 5.27 -19.88
CA ALA A 167 2.20 6.15 -21.04
C ALA A 167 1.09 5.98 -22.10
N ARG A 168 0.36 4.84 -22.10
CA ARG A 168 -0.80 4.63 -22.99
C ARG A 168 -2.09 5.26 -22.45
N TRP A 169 -2.11 5.67 -21.20
CA TRP A 169 -3.28 6.29 -20.58
C TRP A 169 -3.41 7.75 -21.03
N PRO A 170 -4.62 8.33 -21.00
CA PRO A 170 -4.81 9.75 -21.24
C PRO A 170 -3.87 10.58 -20.35
N LEU A 171 -3.16 11.56 -20.94
CA LEU A 171 -2.06 12.32 -20.29
C LEU A 171 -2.43 12.91 -18.92
N PHE A 172 -3.72 13.20 -18.71
CA PHE A 172 -4.25 13.64 -17.43
C PHE A 172 -3.97 12.64 -16.28
N LEU A 173 -4.11 11.33 -16.51
CA LEU A 173 -3.98 10.31 -15.46
C LEU A 173 -2.55 10.15 -14.93
N PRO A 174 -1.49 10.02 -15.76
CA PRO A 174 -0.11 9.98 -15.27
C PRO A 174 0.24 11.20 -14.41
N VAL A 175 -0.20 12.41 -14.82
CA VAL A 175 0.05 13.65 -14.06
C VAL A 175 -0.72 13.65 -12.74
N LEU A 176 -1.98 13.23 -12.74
CA LEU A 176 -2.79 13.10 -11.53
C LEU A 176 -2.14 12.13 -10.52
N LEU A 177 -1.70 10.96 -11.00
CA LEU A 177 -1.05 9.94 -10.17
C LEU A 177 0.30 10.42 -9.62
N LEU A 178 1.07 11.16 -10.42
CA LEU A 178 2.31 11.78 -9.94
C LEU A 178 2.03 12.80 -8.83
N CYS A 179 0.98 13.63 -8.97
CA CYS A 179 0.58 14.55 -7.93
C CYS A 179 0.08 13.84 -6.67
N SER A 180 -0.54 12.67 -6.78
CA SER A 180 -1.02 11.90 -5.62
C SER A 180 0.08 11.27 -4.77
N ALA A 181 1.32 11.27 -5.25
CA ALA A 181 2.48 10.77 -4.50
C ALA A 181 3.01 11.76 -3.44
N PHE A 182 2.47 12.99 -3.40
CA PHE A 182 2.81 14.05 -2.45
C PHE A 182 1.70 14.23 -1.41
#